data_AF-I3UC75-F1
#
_entry.id   AF-I3UC75-F1
#
_cell.length_a   1.000
_cell.length_b   1.000
_cell.length_c   1.000
_cell.angle_alpha   90.00
_cell.angle_beta   90.00
_cell.angle_gamma   90.00
#
_symmetry.space_group_name_H-M   'P 1'
#
loop_
_entity.id
_entity.type
_entity.pdbx_description
1 polymer ?
#
loop_
_entity_poly.entity_id
_entity_poly.type
_entity_poly.pdbx_seq_one_letter_code
_entity_poly.pdbx_strand_id
1 'polypeptide(L)' 'MRGLGNLILISHSNGFISAYAHNSKLLVKNGQKVSKGQKIAEVGQSDTSSPRLHFEIRRRGQPVNPLSYLPRR' A
#
# COMPACT_ATOMS: atom_id res chain seq x y z
N MET A 1 -0.68 -16.26 6.04
CA MET A 1 -0.98 -14.88 5.62
C MET A 1 -2.22 -14.34 6.35
N ARG A 2 -2.20 -14.30 7.68
CA ARG A 2 -3.24 -13.68 8.50
C ARG A 2 -2.56 -12.53 9.25
N GLY A 3 -3.07 -11.30 9.15
CA GLY A 3 -2.41 -10.13 9.76
C GLY A 3 -2.21 -8.91 8.87
N LEU A 4 -2.65 -8.90 7.61
CA LEU A 4 -2.55 -7.71 6.73
C LEU A 4 -3.92 -7.08 6.43
N GLY A 5 -5.03 -7.73 6.78
CA GLY A 5 -6.38 -7.26 6.47
C GLY A 5 -6.57 -6.98 4.97
N ASN A 6 -7.32 -5.92 4.66
CA ASN A 6 -7.48 -5.47 3.28
C ASN A 6 -6.17 -4.82 2.78
N LEU A 7 -5.58 -5.42 1.76
CA LEU A 7 -4.31 -5.04 1.17
C LEU A 7 -4.50 -4.50 -0.25
N ILE A 8 -3.81 -3.40 -0.58
CA ILE A 8 -3.61 -2.93 -1.95
C ILE A 8 -2.14 -3.04 -2.31
N LEU A 9 -1.86 -3.59 -3.49
CA LEU A 9 -0.55 -3.55 -4.13
C LEU A 9 -0.65 -2.69 -5.39
N ILE A 10 0.16 -1.63 -5.48
CA ILE A 10 0.27 -0.79 -6.67
C ILE A 10 1.62 -1.07 -7.33
N SER A 11 1.58 -1.61 -8.55
CA SER A 11 2.76 -1.77 -9.39
C SER A 11 3.07 -0.47 -10.12
N HIS A 12 4.32 -0.04 -10.06
CA HIS A 12 4.84 1.14 -10.73
C HIS A 12 5.71 0.74 -11.93
N SER A 13 5.73 1.56 -12.97
CA SER A 13 6.43 1.27 -14.24
C SER A 13 7.95 1.11 -14.09
N ASN A 14 8.54 1.65 -13.03
CA ASN A 14 9.97 1.57 -12.71
C ASN A 14 10.36 0.30 -11.92
N GLY A 15 9.48 -0.70 -11.83
CA GLY A 15 9.75 -1.98 -11.16
C GLY A 15 9.58 -1.93 -9.63
N PHE A 16 8.91 -0.90 -9.13
CA PHE A 16 8.53 -0.77 -7.73
C PHE A 16 7.11 -1.26 -7.50
N ILE A 17 6.85 -1.72 -6.27
CA ILE A 17 5.51 -2.03 -5.78
C ILE A 17 5.35 -1.29 -4.45
N SER A 18 4.25 -0.57 -4.28
CA SER A 18 3.85 -0.06 -2.97
C SER A 18 2.70 -0.89 -2.40
N ALA A 19 2.82 -1.27 -1.13
CA ALA A 19 1.82 -2.05 -0.41
C ALA A 19 1.16 -1.20 0.67
N TYR A 20 -0.17 -1.27 0.75
CA TYR A 20 -1.00 -0.57 1.75
C TYR A 20 -1.90 -1.59 2.43
N ALA A 21 -1.68 -1.87 3.70
CA ALA A 21 -2.44 -2.88 4.46
C ALA A 21 -3.25 -2.26 5.61
N HIS A 22 -4.06 -3.09 6.28
CA HIS A 22 -4.99 -2.72 7.35
C HIS A 22 -6.06 -1.71 6.92
N ASN A 23 -6.48 -1.72 5.66
CA ASN A 23 -7.51 -0.81 5.18
C ASN A 23 -8.91 -1.24 5.67
N SER A 24 -9.78 -0.31 6.04
CA SER A 24 -11.18 -0.59 6.34
C SER A 24 -12.00 -0.82 5.06
N LYS A 25 -11.68 -0.07 4.01
CA LYS A 25 -12.38 -0.11 2.72
C LYS A 25 -11.41 0.06 1.55
N LEU A 26 -11.59 -0.76 0.52
CA LEU A 26 -10.90 -0.62 -0.77
C LEU A 26 -11.78 0.20 -1.71
N LEU A 27 -11.21 1.24 -2.34
CA LEU A 27 -11.93 2.11 -3.29
C LEU A 27 -11.56 1.83 -4.75
N VAL A 28 -10.62 0.91 -4.96
CA VAL A 28 -10.12 0.50 -6.29
C VAL A 28 -10.26 -1.00 -6.47
N LYS A 29 -10.25 -1.43 -7.73
CA LYS A 29 -10.36 -2.84 -8.12
C LYS A 29 -9.07 -3.34 -8.75
N ASN A 30 -8.89 -4.67 -8.77
CA ASN A 30 -7.76 -5.29 -9.44
C ASN A 30 -7.68 -4.87 -10.92
N GLY A 31 -6.48 -4.54 -11.39
CA GLY A 31 -6.24 -4.07 -12.75
C GLY A 31 -6.59 -2.60 -13.01
N GLN A 32 -7.17 -1.89 -12.04
CA GLN A 32 -7.47 -0.46 -12.18
C GLN A 32 -6.18 0.37 -12.23
N LYS A 33 -6.05 1.21 -13.25
CA LYS A 33 -5.00 2.23 -13.31
C LYS A 33 -5.33 3.35 -12.31
N VAL A 34 -4.33 3.76 -11.55
CA VAL A 34 -4.46 4.82 -10.54
C VAL A 34 -3.36 5.87 -10.74
N SER A 35 -3.67 7.12 -10.42
CA SER A 35 -2.74 8.26 -10.52
C SER A 35 -2.23 8.71 -9.16
N LYS A 36 -1.09 9.39 -9.13
CA LYS A 36 -0.56 10.02 -7.90
C LYS A 36 -1.62 10.95 -7.30
N GLY A 37 -1.85 10.82 -5.98
CA GLY A 37 -2.83 11.61 -5.25
C GLY A 37 -4.27 11.07 -5.29
N GLN A 38 -4.55 10.03 -6.09
CA GLN A 38 -5.85 9.39 -6.10
C GLN A 38 -6.11 8.65 -4.79
N LYS A 39 -7.34 8.80 -4.25
CA LYS A 39 -7.79 8.01 -3.09
C LYS A 39 -7.98 6.55 -3.51
N ILE A 40 -7.26 5.63 -2.87
CA ILE A 40 -7.29 4.20 -3.21
C ILE A 40 -7.96 3.33 -2.14
N ALA A 41 -7.97 3.79 -0.89
CA ALA A 41 -8.53 3.08 0.25
C ALA A 41 -8.80 4.04 1.41
N GLU A 42 -9.48 3.53 2.42
CA GLU A 42 -9.65 4.15 3.73
C GLU A 42 -8.91 3.31 4.76
N VAL A 43 -8.11 3.96 5.62
CA VAL A 43 -7.37 3.26 6.67
C VAL A 43 -8.37 2.63 7.65
N GLY A 44 -7.99 1.51 8.26
CA GLY A 44 -8.83 0.80 9.21
C GLY A 44 -8.00 0.13 10.30
N GLN A 45 -8.67 -0.79 10.97
CA GLN A 45 -8.10 -1.63 12.02
C GLN A 45 -8.16 -3.13 11.63
N SER A 46 -8.33 -3.43 10.34
CA SER A 46 -8.44 -4.82 9.88
C SER A 46 -7.17 -5.60 10.27
N ASP A 47 -7.34 -6.61 11.12
CA ASP A 47 -6.26 -7.44 11.67
C ASP A 47 -5.14 -6.69 12.43
N THR A 48 -5.43 -5.56 13.09
CA THR A 48 -4.49 -4.85 13.98
C THR A 48 -5.18 -4.43 15.29
N SER A 49 -4.42 -4.27 16.38
CA SER A 49 -4.94 -3.85 17.69
C SER A 49 -5.28 -2.35 17.76
N SER A 50 -4.83 -1.56 16.78
CA SER A 50 -5.12 -0.12 16.69
C SER A 50 -5.13 0.33 15.21
N PRO A 51 -5.91 1.36 14.84
CA PRO A 51 -5.96 1.87 13.46
C PRO A 51 -4.58 2.37 13.04
N ARG A 52 -3.96 1.71 12.06
CA ARG A 52 -2.62 2.04 11.57
C ARG A 52 -2.51 1.70 10.10
N LEU A 53 -1.83 2.54 9.33
CA LEU A 53 -1.45 2.23 7.97
C LEU A 53 -0.14 1.43 7.99
N HIS A 54 -0.18 0.22 7.44
CA HIS A 54 1.06 -0.49 7.08
C HIS A 54 1.43 -0.10 5.65
N PHE A 55 2.62 0.48 5.50
CA PHE A 55 3.16 0.91 4.21
C PHE A 55 4.52 0.25 3.95
N GLU A 56 4.65 -0.42 2.81
CA GLU A 56 5.89 -1.04 2.38
C GLU A 56 6.19 -0.68 0.93
N ILE A 57 7.47 -0.51 0.61
CA ILE A 57 7.95 -0.42 -0.77
C ILE A 57 8.76 -1.67 -1.07
N ARG A 58 8.47 -2.30 -2.21
CA ARG A 58 9.27 -3.38 -2.78
C ARG A 58 9.90 -2.94 -4.08
N ARG A 59 11.14 -3.33 -4.31
CA ARG A 59 11.84 -3.16 -5.58
C ARG A 59 12.21 -4.53 -6.11
N ARG A 60 11.74 -4.89 -7.30
CA ARG A 60 11.96 -6.24 -7.89
C ARG A 60 11.57 -7.38 -6.93
N GLY A 61 10.47 -7.20 -6.19
CA GLY A 61 9.96 -8.19 -5.24
C GLY A 61 10.61 -8.19 -3.85
N GLN A 62 11.71 -7.46 -3.63
CA GLN A 62 12.36 -7.37 -2.33
C GLN A 62 11.91 -6.12 -1.54
N PRO A 63 11.58 -6.25 -0.24
CA PRO A 63 11.27 -5.10 0.61
C PRO A 63 12.48 -4.17 0.73
N VAL A 64 12.25 -2.87 0.64
CA VAL A 64 13.28 -1.83 0.77
C VAL A 64 12.82 -0.74 1.75
N ASN A 65 13.77 0.02 2.31
CA ASN A 65 13.44 1.15 3.19
C ASN A 65 12.61 2.20 2.43
N PRO A 66 11.34 2.45 2.80
CA PRO A 66 10.49 3.36 2.05
C PRO A 66 10.98 4.81 2.08
N LEU A 67 11.62 5.24 3.17
CA LEU A 67 12.08 6.63 3.34
C LEU A 67 13.14 7.03 2.31
N SER A 68 13.84 6.06 1.72
CA SER A 68 14.82 6.31 0.65
C SER A 68 14.18 6.61 -0.72
N TYR A 69 12.88 6.36 -0.87
CA TYR A 69 12.17 6.47 -2.16
C TYR A 69 10.96 7.41 -2.12
N LEU A 70 10.61 7.92 -0.94
CA LEU A 70 9.59 8.94 -0.80
C LEU A 70 10.17 10.31 -1.22
N PRO A 71 9.39 11.15 -1.92
CA PRO A 71 9.82 12.50 -2.22
C PRO A 71 10.13 13.26 -0.91
N ARG A 72 11.14 14.13 -0.95
CA ARG A 72 11.38 15.09 0.12
C ARG A 72 10.13 15.97 0.26
N ARG A 73 9.73 16.22 1.51
CA ARG A 73 8.57 17.05 1.87
C ARG A 73 8.75 18.49 1.40
#